data_AF-A0A2N7QCC8-F1
#
_entry.id   AF-A0A2N7QCC8-F1
#
_cell.length_a   1.000
_cell.length_b   1.000
_cell.length_c   1.000
_cell.angle_alpha   90.00
_cell.angle_beta   90.00
_cell.angle_gamma   90.00
#
_symmetry.space_group_name_H-M   'P 1'
#
loop_
_entity.id
_entity.type
_entity.pdbx_description
1 polymer ?
#
loop_
_entity_poly.entity_id
_entity_poly.type
_entity_poly.pdbx_seq_one_letter_code
_entity_poly.pdbx_strand_id
1 'polypeptide(L)'
;MIKEYHWPFEHKVGWPDLIGYEIEIYRYVKTFNAKSKNIKALFINQFGFSKRKCPTLFTEDIDTRDLRVGSDIELGMSIYEPFGIAHIETLPFGGFSIPSTSCGVSFFLENIFENTFKPYFILDFISTGKNFSLDSIKNLTEEKRYALEEYYIANNISKIFERIPKTIKDKERFLNEISKVGHKLNWDYVIKTYFIPQLESLSQE
;
A
#
# COMPACT_ATOMS: atom_id res chain seq x y z
N MET A 1 17.52 -21.07 3.22
CA MET A 1 17.35 -19.62 2.96
C MET A 1 18.28 -18.76 3.82
N ILE A 2 17.92 -18.42 5.06
CA ILE A 2 18.68 -17.46 5.89
C ILE A 2 20.14 -17.87 6.14
N LYS A 3 20.37 -19.10 6.63
CA LYS A 3 21.74 -19.60 6.86
C LYS A 3 22.54 -19.83 5.59
N GLU A 4 21.86 -20.09 4.48
CA GLU A 4 22.49 -20.56 3.25
C GLU A 4 22.89 -19.39 2.34
N TYR A 5 22.09 -18.33 2.32
CA TYR A 5 22.33 -17.18 1.47
C TYR A 5 21.77 -15.87 2.02
N HIS A 6 21.49 -15.76 3.33
CA HIS A 6 21.16 -14.47 3.96
C HIS A 6 19.86 -13.79 3.50
N TRP A 7 18.83 -14.57 3.15
CA TRP A 7 17.46 -14.06 3.04
C TRP A 7 17.08 -13.23 4.30
N PRO A 8 16.38 -12.08 4.18
CA PRO A 8 15.76 -11.50 2.96
C PRO A 8 16.67 -10.54 2.18
N PHE A 9 17.97 -10.43 2.51
CA PHE A 9 18.86 -9.49 1.81
C PHE A 9 19.32 -10.01 0.45
N GLU A 10 19.40 -11.32 0.31
CA GLU A 10 19.68 -12.00 -0.96
C GLU A 10 18.66 -13.11 -1.19
N HIS A 11 18.38 -13.36 -2.46
CA HIS A 11 17.44 -14.39 -2.92
C HIS A 11 18.06 -15.30 -3.99
N LYS A 12 17.53 -16.52 -4.10
CA LYS A 12 17.90 -17.51 -5.13
C LYS A 12 16.72 -17.83 -6.03
N VAL A 13 17.00 -17.98 -7.33
CA VAL A 13 16.01 -18.46 -8.29
C VAL A 13 15.74 -19.94 -8.05
N GLY A 14 14.46 -20.30 -7.98
CA GLY A 14 13.97 -21.66 -7.75
C GLY A 14 13.32 -21.85 -6.38
N TRP A 15 12.52 -22.91 -6.28
CA TRP A 15 11.85 -23.28 -5.03
C TRP A 15 12.90 -23.54 -3.92
N PRO A 16 12.67 -23.09 -2.67
CA PRO A 16 11.45 -22.47 -2.13
C PRO A 16 11.40 -20.94 -2.18
N ASP A 17 12.33 -20.27 -2.87
CA ASP A 17 12.48 -18.81 -2.78
C ASP A 17 11.79 -18.08 -3.93
N LEU A 18 12.47 -17.83 -5.05
CA LEU A 18 11.87 -17.07 -6.15
C LEU A 18 11.28 -18.00 -7.21
N ILE A 19 9.99 -17.82 -7.47
CA ILE A 19 9.27 -18.47 -8.56
C ILE A 19 8.48 -17.45 -9.39
N GLY A 20 8.37 -17.70 -10.70
CA GLY A 20 7.57 -16.86 -11.60
C GLY A 20 7.96 -15.37 -11.57
N TYR A 21 6.99 -14.50 -11.34
CA TYR A 21 7.15 -13.04 -11.38
C TYR A 21 8.05 -12.47 -10.27
N GLU A 22 8.27 -13.21 -9.18
CA GLU A 22 9.15 -12.78 -8.08
C GLU A 22 10.60 -12.58 -8.54
N ILE A 23 11.02 -13.31 -9.57
CA ILE A 23 12.36 -13.20 -10.16
C ILE A 23 12.58 -11.79 -10.72
N GLU A 24 11.61 -11.25 -11.46
CA GLU A 24 11.70 -9.91 -12.04
C GLU A 24 11.60 -8.83 -10.97
N ILE A 25 10.72 -8.99 -9.98
CA ILE A 25 10.62 -8.08 -8.83
C ILE A 25 11.97 -7.97 -8.12
N TYR A 26 12.62 -9.10 -7.82
CA TYR A 26 13.93 -9.09 -7.18
C TYR A 26 15.01 -8.43 -8.05
N ARG A 27 15.00 -8.64 -9.38
CA ARG A 27 15.90 -7.95 -10.32
C ARG A 27 15.71 -6.44 -10.29
N TYR A 28 14.46 -5.95 -10.22
CA TYR A 28 14.19 -4.53 -10.06
C TYR A 28 14.71 -3.99 -8.73
N VAL A 29 14.51 -4.71 -7.63
CA VAL A 29 15.04 -4.34 -6.30
C VAL A 29 16.56 -4.26 -6.31
N LYS A 30 17.27 -5.24 -6.89
CA LYS A 30 18.74 -5.20 -7.01
C LYS A 30 19.21 -4.02 -7.86
N THR A 31 18.56 -3.78 -8.99
CA THR A 31 18.90 -2.66 -9.88
C THR A 31 18.68 -1.30 -9.20
N PHE A 32 17.56 -1.17 -8.49
CA PHE A 32 17.23 0.02 -7.71
C PHE A 32 18.26 0.25 -6.59
N ASN A 33 18.58 -0.76 -5.79
CA ASN A 33 19.53 -0.65 -4.70
C ASN A 33 20.96 -0.38 -5.15
N ALA A 34 21.36 -0.81 -6.34
CA ALA A 34 22.66 -0.52 -6.93
C ALA A 34 22.80 0.96 -7.34
N LYS A 35 21.71 1.60 -7.76
CA LYS A 35 21.70 3.00 -8.23
C LYS A 35 21.32 4.00 -7.13
N SER A 36 20.44 3.62 -6.22
CA SER A 36 19.92 4.49 -5.18
C SER A 36 20.94 4.73 -4.08
N LYS A 37 21.08 5.99 -3.64
CA LYS A 37 21.99 6.39 -2.56
C LYS A 37 21.29 6.51 -1.21
N ASN A 38 20.09 7.09 -1.19
CA ASN A 38 19.44 7.54 0.04
C ASN A 38 18.29 6.64 0.50
N ILE A 39 17.77 5.79 -0.38
CA ILE A 39 16.67 4.87 -0.09
C ILE A 39 17.01 3.47 -0.57
N LYS A 40 16.57 2.45 0.15
CA LYS A 40 16.79 1.05 -0.24
C LYS A 40 15.46 0.31 -0.19
N ALA A 41 15.30 -0.64 -1.09
CA ALA A 41 14.18 -1.56 -1.12
C ALA A 41 14.61 -2.91 -0.55
N LEU A 42 13.74 -3.53 0.23
CA LEU A 42 13.89 -4.91 0.68
C LEU A 42 12.73 -5.72 0.12
N PHE A 43 13.01 -6.81 -0.59
CA PHE A 43 11.97 -7.68 -1.09
C PHE A 43 11.69 -8.79 -0.08
N ILE A 44 10.43 -8.92 0.31
CA ILE A 44 9.99 -9.92 1.29
C ILE A 44 8.89 -10.73 0.61
N ASN A 45 9.25 -11.94 0.17
CA ASN A 45 8.37 -12.85 -0.56
C ASN A 45 7.77 -13.96 0.33
N GLN A 46 8.15 -14.01 1.62
CA GLN A 46 7.70 -15.03 2.55
C GLN A 46 6.98 -14.40 3.73
N PHE A 47 5.91 -15.04 4.20
CA PHE A 47 5.18 -14.58 5.37
C PHE A 47 5.92 -14.87 6.68
N GLY A 48 6.07 -13.84 7.50
CA GLY A 48 6.38 -13.92 8.93
C GLY A 48 7.85 -13.77 9.30
N PHE A 49 8.12 -12.81 10.18
CA PHE A 49 9.43 -12.47 10.73
C PHE A 49 9.57 -12.97 12.16
N SER A 50 9.53 -14.28 12.39
CA SER A 50 9.68 -14.80 13.75
C SER A 50 11.13 -15.12 14.07
N LYS A 51 11.50 -15.07 15.35
CA LYS A 51 12.73 -15.69 15.87
C LYS A 51 12.80 -17.17 15.48
N ARG A 52 11.65 -17.86 15.45
CA ARG A 52 11.59 -19.26 14.99
C ARG A 52 12.02 -19.42 13.52
N LYS A 53 11.52 -18.56 12.63
CA LYS A 53 11.85 -18.62 11.19
C LYS A 53 13.23 -18.04 10.88
N CYS A 54 13.62 -17.02 11.64
CA CYS A 54 14.76 -16.14 11.38
C CYS A 54 15.64 -15.89 12.63
N PRO A 55 16.16 -16.94 13.30
CA PRO A 55 16.74 -16.83 14.64
C PRO A 55 18.02 -15.98 14.72
N THR A 56 18.72 -15.80 13.61
CA THR A 56 19.95 -15.00 13.54
C THR A 56 19.68 -13.53 13.19
N LEU A 57 18.48 -13.20 12.73
CA LEU A 57 18.11 -11.84 12.32
C LEU A 57 17.20 -11.16 13.35
N PHE A 58 16.42 -11.92 14.11
CA PHE A 58 15.46 -11.39 15.07
C PHE A 58 15.64 -12.01 16.46
N THR A 59 15.64 -11.16 17.48
CA THR A 59 15.74 -11.55 18.90
C THR A 59 14.42 -12.03 19.50
N GLU A 60 13.33 -11.65 18.86
CA GLU A 60 11.93 -11.85 19.25
C GLU A 60 11.05 -12.14 18.03
N ASP A 61 9.82 -12.58 18.26
CA ASP A 61 8.89 -12.85 17.17
C ASP A 61 8.24 -11.54 16.70
N ILE A 62 8.37 -11.25 15.40
CA ILE A 62 7.76 -10.11 14.72
C ILE A 62 6.70 -10.63 13.76
N ASP A 63 5.52 -10.03 13.79
CA ASP A 63 4.44 -10.31 12.86
C ASP A 63 4.24 -9.19 11.84
N THR A 64 3.25 -9.34 10.96
CA THR A 64 2.94 -8.33 9.95
C THR A 64 2.41 -7.04 10.56
N ARG A 65 1.76 -7.09 11.72
CA ARG A 65 1.24 -5.91 12.42
C ARG A 65 2.38 -5.06 12.94
N ASP A 66 3.44 -5.65 13.46
CA ASP A 66 4.62 -4.91 13.92
C ASP A 66 5.24 -4.08 12.79
N LEU A 67 5.28 -4.64 11.57
CA LEU A 67 5.70 -3.89 10.37
C LEU A 67 4.76 -2.70 10.11
N ARG A 68 3.44 -2.87 10.26
CA ARG A 68 2.48 -1.77 10.08
C ARG A 68 2.62 -0.68 11.14
N VAL A 69 2.92 -1.06 12.38
CA VAL A 69 3.22 -0.11 13.48
C VAL A 69 4.50 0.68 13.17
N GLY A 70 5.52 -0.01 12.66
CA GLY A 70 6.81 0.58 12.30
C GLY A 70 6.75 1.45 11.04
N SER A 71 5.82 1.20 10.13
CA SER A 71 5.68 1.93 8.87
C SER A 71 5.08 3.33 9.06
N ASP A 72 5.59 4.29 8.29
CA ASP A 72 5.04 5.64 8.22
C ASP A 72 4.01 5.78 7.09
N ILE A 73 4.22 5.03 6.00
CA ILE A 73 3.43 5.12 4.77
C ILE A 73 3.16 3.71 4.24
N GLU A 74 1.95 3.48 3.75
CA GLU A 74 1.54 2.33 2.96
C GLU A 74 1.28 2.75 1.50
N LEU A 75 1.90 2.09 0.53
CA LEU A 75 1.71 2.37 -0.90
C LEU A 75 0.84 1.28 -1.55
N GLY A 76 -0.41 1.62 -1.84
CA GLY A 76 -1.41 0.72 -2.45
C GLY A 76 -1.61 0.97 -3.94
N MET A 77 -0.64 0.59 -4.77
CA MET A 77 -0.61 0.92 -6.21
C MET A 77 -1.30 -0.13 -7.10
N SER A 78 -2.41 -0.71 -6.63
CA SER A 78 -3.12 -1.75 -7.38
C SER A 78 -3.70 -1.23 -8.70
N ILE A 79 -3.62 -2.03 -9.75
CA ILE A 79 -4.29 -1.76 -11.04
C ILE A 79 -5.78 -2.13 -11.00
N TYR A 80 -6.15 -3.06 -10.10
CA TYR A 80 -7.52 -3.45 -9.78
C TYR A 80 -7.51 -4.10 -8.40
N GLU A 81 -8.32 -3.59 -7.46
CA GLU A 81 -8.44 -4.13 -6.10
C GLU A 81 -9.84 -3.83 -5.56
N PRO A 82 -10.72 -4.84 -5.38
CA PRO A 82 -12.11 -4.60 -4.99
C PRO A 82 -12.27 -3.85 -3.66
N PHE A 83 -11.40 -4.12 -2.67
CA PHE A 83 -11.38 -3.38 -1.42
C PHE A 83 -9.98 -2.95 -1.02
N GLY A 84 -9.03 -3.86 -0.82
CA GLY A 84 -7.65 -3.50 -0.46
C GLY A 84 -7.44 -3.15 1.01
N ILE A 85 -7.73 -4.09 1.93
CA ILE A 85 -7.53 -3.92 3.38
C ILE A 85 -6.08 -3.52 3.70
N ALA A 86 -5.12 -4.19 3.05
CA ALA A 86 -3.69 -3.99 3.27
C ALA A 86 -3.27 -2.52 3.10
N HIS A 87 -3.93 -1.78 2.22
CA HIS A 87 -3.58 -0.39 1.89
C HIS A 87 -3.82 0.60 3.04
N ILE A 88 -4.57 0.22 4.08
CA ILE A 88 -4.93 1.11 5.19
C ILE A 88 -4.48 0.59 6.56
N GLU A 89 -3.73 -0.51 6.62
CA GLU A 89 -3.36 -1.16 7.89
C GLU A 89 -2.40 -0.34 8.75
N THR A 90 -1.75 0.68 8.18
CA THR A 90 -0.91 1.63 8.92
C THR A 90 -1.71 2.75 9.58
N LEU A 91 -2.94 3.02 9.13
CA LEU A 91 -3.77 4.12 9.66
C LEU A 91 -4.05 3.99 11.16
N PRO A 92 -4.43 2.81 11.70
CA PRO A 92 -4.66 2.65 13.15
C PRO A 92 -3.43 2.95 14.02
N PHE A 93 -2.25 3.08 13.43
CA PHE A 93 -0.98 3.36 14.11
C PHE A 93 -0.43 4.76 13.78
N GLY A 94 -1.24 5.64 13.20
CA GLY A 94 -0.84 7.01 12.84
C GLY A 94 -0.04 7.11 11.54
N GLY A 95 -0.03 6.05 10.72
CA GLY A 95 0.57 6.06 9.39
C GLY A 95 -0.27 6.81 8.35
N PHE A 96 0.21 6.77 7.11
CA PHE A 96 -0.39 7.42 5.95
C PHE A 96 -0.63 6.42 4.82
N SER A 97 -1.79 6.50 4.14
CA SER A 97 -2.14 5.56 3.06
C SER A 97 -2.10 6.24 1.69
N ILE A 98 -1.52 5.60 0.67
CA ILE A 98 -1.50 6.12 -0.70
C ILE A 98 -2.08 5.06 -1.66
N PRO A 99 -3.41 4.94 -1.77
CA PRO A 99 -4.04 4.01 -2.68
C PRO A 99 -4.21 4.62 -4.09
N SER A 100 -4.32 3.77 -5.10
CA SER A 100 -4.80 4.15 -6.43
C SER A 100 -6.33 4.30 -6.46
N THR A 101 -6.87 5.06 -7.41
CA THR A 101 -8.32 5.11 -7.67
C THR A 101 -8.92 3.77 -8.10
N SER A 102 -8.09 2.83 -8.58
CA SER A 102 -8.52 1.47 -8.94
C SER A 102 -8.74 0.54 -7.74
N CYS A 103 -8.54 1.05 -6.52
CA CYS A 103 -8.78 0.32 -5.28
C CYS A 103 -10.04 0.84 -4.57
N GLY A 104 -10.94 -0.08 -4.18
CA GLY A 104 -12.19 0.27 -3.49
C GLY A 104 -12.01 1.02 -2.17
N VAL A 105 -10.86 0.86 -1.49
CA VAL A 105 -10.56 1.61 -0.26
C VAL A 105 -10.54 3.12 -0.48
N SER A 106 -10.24 3.57 -1.70
CA SER A 106 -10.22 5.00 -2.04
C SER A 106 -11.60 5.64 -1.79
N PHE A 107 -12.66 5.01 -2.28
CA PHE A 107 -14.04 5.44 -2.02
C PHE A 107 -14.38 5.33 -0.53
N PHE A 108 -13.98 4.25 0.13
CA PHE A 108 -14.25 4.04 1.55
C PHE A 108 -13.63 5.14 2.43
N LEU A 109 -12.37 5.51 2.18
CA LEU A 109 -11.67 6.56 2.90
C LEU A 109 -12.32 7.93 2.73
N GLU A 110 -12.79 8.26 1.51
CA GLU A 110 -13.51 9.51 1.25
C GLU A 110 -14.84 9.62 2.00
N ASN A 111 -15.50 8.50 2.30
CA ASN A 111 -16.75 8.49 3.07
C ASN A 111 -16.53 8.55 4.59
N ILE A 112 -15.34 8.17 5.07
CA ILE A 112 -15.04 8.11 6.51
C ILE A 112 -14.42 9.40 7.01
N PHE A 113 -13.48 9.94 6.25
CA PHE A 113 -12.65 11.07 6.67
C PHE A 113 -13.18 12.39 6.11
N GLU A 114 -13.27 13.39 6.99
CA GLU A 114 -13.70 14.73 6.63
C GLU A 114 -12.63 15.49 5.83
N ASN A 115 -13.02 16.60 5.21
CA ASN A 115 -12.10 17.44 4.45
C ASN A 115 -11.00 18.10 5.29
N THR A 116 -11.20 18.21 6.61
CA THR A 116 -10.27 18.81 7.56
C THR A 116 -9.07 17.91 7.88
N PHE A 117 -9.23 16.58 7.79
CA PHE A 117 -8.17 15.63 8.07
C PHE A 117 -8.29 14.38 7.18
N LYS A 118 -7.32 14.19 6.30
CA LYS A 118 -7.22 13.04 5.39
C LYS A 118 -5.85 12.39 5.57
N PRO A 119 -5.74 11.25 6.28
CA PRO A 119 -4.48 10.53 6.47
C PRO A 119 -4.12 9.66 5.25
N TYR A 120 -4.53 10.11 4.06
CA TYR A 120 -4.33 9.38 2.82
C TYR A 120 -4.25 10.30 1.61
N PHE A 121 -3.64 9.83 0.52
CA PHE A 121 -3.59 10.53 -0.77
C PHE A 121 -3.95 9.55 -1.89
N ILE A 122 -5.06 9.80 -2.59
CA ILE A 122 -5.49 8.95 -3.69
C ILE A 122 -4.78 9.37 -4.98
N LEU A 123 -4.15 8.41 -5.66
CA LEU A 123 -3.56 8.63 -6.99
C LEU A 123 -4.50 8.17 -8.09
N ASP A 124 -4.91 9.09 -8.97
CA ASP A 124 -5.79 8.80 -10.09
C ASP A 124 -5.04 8.69 -11.43
N PHE A 125 -4.46 7.52 -11.66
CA PHE A 125 -3.80 7.21 -12.93
C PHE A 125 -4.79 7.20 -14.11
N ILE A 126 -6.07 6.89 -13.89
CA ILE A 126 -7.09 6.82 -14.93
C ILE A 126 -7.38 8.21 -15.50
N SER A 127 -7.37 9.25 -14.66
CA SER A 127 -7.62 10.63 -15.11
C SER A 127 -6.66 11.10 -16.20
N THR A 128 -5.42 10.60 -16.21
CA THR A 128 -4.43 10.94 -17.25
C THR A 128 -4.90 10.51 -18.64
N GLY A 129 -5.66 9.42 -18.72
CA GLY A 129 -6.21 8.86 -19.95
C GLY A 129 -7.40 9.63 -20.52
N LYS A 130 -8.05 10.52 -19.75
CA LYS A 130 -9.34 11.15 -20.12
C LYS A 130 -9.28 11.97 -21.41
N ASN A 131 -8.12 12.54 -21.73
CA ASN A 131 -7.94 13.38 -22.91
C ASN A 131 -7.45 12.60 -24.14
N PHE A 132 -7.20 11.30 -24.01
CA PHE A 132 -6.76 10.46 -25.12
C PHE A 132 -7.95 9.94 -25.92
N SER A 133 -7.76 9.81 -27.24
CA SER A 133 -8.75 9.10 -28.06
C SER A 133 -8.77 7.61 -27.70
N LEU A 134 -9.91 6.97 -27.91
CA LEU A 134 -10.08 5.54 -27.62
C LEU A 134 -9.09 4.67 -28.42
N ASP A 135 -8.76 5.09 -29.63
CA ASP A 135 -7.71 4.46 -30.46
C ASP A 135 -6.31 4.64 -29.84
N SER A 136 -5.99 5.83 -29.32
CA SER A 136 -4.71 6.07 -28.62
C SER A 136 -4.57 5.20 -27.37
N ILE A 137 -5.66 5.00 -26.62
CA ILE A 137 -5.68 4.14 -25.42
C ILE A 137 -5.48 2.68 -25.81
N LYS A 138 -6.17 2.19 -26.85
CA LYS A 138 -6.00 0.81 -27.36
C LYS A 138 -4.58 0.52 -27.82
N ASN A 139 -3.92 1.51 -28.40
CA ASN A 139 -2.56 1.41 -28.93
C ASN A 139 -1.48 1.92 -27.93
N LEU A 140 -1.81 2.03 -26.64
CA LEU A 140 -0.88 2.50 -25.62
C LEU A 140 0.21 1.45 -25.39
N THR A 141 1.47 1.85 -25.57
CA THR A 141 2.63 1.00 -25.29
C THR A 141 2.96 1.02 -23.80
N GLU A 142 3.69 0.00 -23.33
CA GLU A 142 4.20 -0.07 -21.97
C GLU A 142 5.06 1.18 -21.61
N GLU A 143 5.93 1.61 -22.52
CA GLU A 143 6.78 2.80 -22.35
C GLU A 143 5.94 4.07 -22.16
N LYS A 144 4.88 4.26 -22.97
CA LYS A 144 3.97 5.40 -22.83
C LYS A 144 3.20 5.34 -21.52
N ARG A 145 2.75 4.14 -21.11
CA ARG A 145 2.07 3.94 -19.83
C ARG A 145 2.99 4.32 -18.66
N TYR A 146 4.23 3.86 -18.64
CA TYR A 146 5.19 4.24 -17.59
C TYR A 146 5.45 5.74 -17.56
N ALA A 147 5.63 6.38 -18.72
CA ALA A 147 5.83 7.82 -18.79
C ALA A 147 4.63 8.60 -18.22
N LEU A 148 3.40 8.14 -18.44
CA LEU A 148 2.19 8.74 -17.88
C LEU A 148 2.10 8.53 -16.36
N GLU A 149 2.40 7.33 -15.86
CA GLU A 149 2.43 7.03 -14.43
C GLU A 149 3.47 7.88 -13.71
N GLU A 150 4.68 7.99 -14.26
CA GLU A 150 5.77 8.81 -13.72
C GLU A 150 5.39 10.29 -13.73
N TYR A 151 4.86 10.80 -14.84
CA TYR A 151 4.38 12.19 -14.94
C TYR A 151 3.33 12.49 -13.86
N TYR A 152 2.36 11.60 -13.67
CA TYR A 152 1.31 11.80 -12.69
C TYR A 152 1.83 11.79 -11.25
N ILE A 153 2.73 10.86 -10.92
CA ILE A 153 3.37 10.81 -9.59
C ILE A 153 4.20 12.08 -9.37
N ALA A 154 5.03 12.48 -10.34
CA ALA A 154 5.88 13.66 -10.24
C ALA A 154 5.07 14.95 -9.99
N ASN A 155 3.91 15.10 -10.61
CA ASN A 155 3.03 16.26 -10.40
C ASN A 155 2.32 16.29 -9.04
N ASN A 156 2.29 15.17 -8.31
CA ASN A 156 1.63 15.05 -7.01
C ASN A 156 2.61 14.86 -5.84
N ILE A 157 3.88 14.57 -6.10
CA ILE A 157 4.84 14.19 -5.06
C ILE A 157 5.02 15.25 -3.98
N SER A 158 5.06 16.54 -4.35
CA SER A 158 5.18 17.63 -3.37
C SER A 158 3.97 17.67 -2.43
N LYS A 159 2.76 17.50 -2.98
CA LYS A 159 1.51 17.48 -2.20
C LYS A 159 1.43 16.27 -1.27
N ILE A 160 1.94 15.13 -1.72
CA ILE A 160 2.05 13.92 -0.89
C ILE A 160 3.05 14.19 0.23
N PHE A 161 4.25 14.65 -0.10
CA PHE A 161 5.33 14.86 0.84
C PHE A 161 4.99 15.91 1.91
N GLU A 162 4.22 16.93 1.58
CA GLU A 162 3.72 17.92 2.53
C GLU A 162 2.81 17.28 3.61
N ARG A 163 2.05 16.25 3.25
CA ARG A 163 0.98 15.66 4.09
C ARG A 163 1.40 14.45 4.90
N ILE A 164 2.47 13.75 4.53
CA ILE A 164 2.95 12.58 5.29
C ILE A 164 3.51 12.99 6.67
N PRO A 165 3.36 12.13 7.70
CA PRO A 165 4.00 12.34 8.98
C PRO A 165 5.52 12.28 8.81
N LYS A 166 6.25 13.24 9.40
CA LYS A 166 7.73 13.32 9.29
C LYS A 166 8.41 13.11 10.63
N THR A 167 7.65 13.25 11.72
CA THR A 167 8.14 13.14 13.08
C THR A 167 7.23 12.23 13.90
N ILE A 168 7.73 11.74 15.03
CA ILE A 168 6.94 10.98 16.00
C ILE A 168 5.73 11.79 16.47
N LYS A 169 5.89 13.10 16.68
CA LYS A 169 4.79 14.00 17.05
C LYS A 169 3.72 14.08 15.97
N ASP A 170 4.10 14.04 14.69
CA ASP A 170 3.13 13.96 13.60
C ASP A 170 2.37 12.64 13.64
N LYS A 171 3.04 11.51 13.84
CA LYS A 171 2.37 10.20 13.98
C LYS A 171 1.43 10.17 15.18
N GLU A 172 1.82 10.72 16.33
CA GLU A 172 0.96 10.83 17.52
C GLU A 172 -0.29 11.67 17.23
N ARG A 173 -0.13 12.81 16.54
CA ARG A 173 -1.26 13.63 16.09
C ARG A 173 -2.18 12.82 15.16
N PHE A 174 -1.61 12.11 14.18
CA PHE A 174 -2.38 11.29 13.24
C PHE A 174 -3.13 10.19 13.97
N LEU A 175 -2.47 9.47 14.87
CA LEU A 175 -3.07 8.44 15.71
C LEU A 175 -4.26 8.99 16.49
N ASN A 176 -4.10 10.16 17.12
CA ASN A 176 -5.17 10.82 17.87
C ASN A 176 -6.37 11.19 16.98
N GLU A 177 -6.14 11.79 15.81
CA GLU A 177 -7.23 12.12 14.88
C GLU A 177 -7.92 10.87 14.31
N ILE A 178 -7.14 9.85 13.93
CA ILE A 178 -7.67 8.59 13.40
C ILE A 178 -8.47 7.85 14.47
N SER A 179 -8.03 7.86 15.73
CA SER A 179 -8.74 7.17 16.83
C SER A 179 -10.19 7.64 17.01
N LYS A 180 -10.48 8.92 16.71
CA LYS A 180 -11.84 9.50 16.78
C LYS A 180 -12.80 8.85 15.79
N VAL A 181 -12.30 8.40 14.64
CA VAL A 181 -13.09 7.80 13.56
C VAL A 181 -12.73 6.33 13.30
N GLY A 182 -11.75 5.77 14.01
CA GLY A 182 -11.18 4.45 13.74
C GLY A 182 -12.19 3.31 13.88
N HIS A 183 -13.22 3.46 14.71
CA HIS A 183 -14.34 2.52 14.78
C HIS A 183 -15.08 2.37 13.45
N LYS A 184 -15.00 3.35 12.54
CA LYS A 184 -15.58 3.27 11.20
C LYS A 184 -14.75 2.41 10.24
N LEU A 185 -13.48 2.14 10.57
CA LEU A 185 -12.56 1.34 9.75
C LEU A 185 -12.67 -0.16 10.01
N ASN A 186 -13.51 -0.59 10.96
CA ASN A 186 -13.65 -1.99 11.31
C ASN A 186 -14.79 -2.69 10.53
N TRP A 187 -14.77 -4.02 10.54
CA TRP A 187 -15.79 -4.82 9.87
C TRP A 187 -17.19 -4.64 10.46
N ASP A 188 -17.31 -4.39 11.76
CA ASP A 188 -18.62 -4.19 12.40
C ASP A 188 -19.34 -2.98 11.82
N TYR A 189 -18.63 -1.87 11.61
CA TYR A 189 -19.17 -0.68 10.97
C TYR A 189 -19.52 -0.97 9.51
N VAL A 190 -18.61 -1.61 8.76
CA VAL A 190 -18.84 -1.94 7.35
C VAL A 190 -20.11 -2.80 7.18
N ILE A 191 -20.26 -3.82 8.02
CA ILE A 191 -21.42 -4.73 8.00
C ILE A 191 -22.71 -3.97 8.33
N LYS A 192 -22.72 -3.20 9.43
CA LYS A 192 -23.91 -2.48 9.87
C LYS A 192 -24.34 -1.37 8.92
N THR A 193 -23.38 -0.66 8.33
CA THR A 193 -23.65 0.51 7.49
C THR A 193 -23.93 0.13 6.05
N TYR A 194 -23.26 -0.87 5.48
CA TYR A 194 -23.35 -1.18 4.06
C TYR A 194 -23.99 -2.52 3.74
N PHE A 195 -23.76 -3.57 4.54
CA PHE A 195 -24.20 -4.93 4.19
C PHE A 195 -25.64 -5.23 4.67
N ILE A 196 -25.92 -5.03 5.96
CA ILE A 196 -27.24 -5.34 6.55
C ILE A 196 -28.38 -4.57 5.85
N PRO A 197 -28.28 -3.25 5.62
CA PRO A 197 -29.36 -2.50 4.97
C PRO A 197 -29.73 -3.02 3.58
N GLN A 198 -28.75 -3.53 2.83
CA GLN A 198 -28.97 -4.09 1.49
C GLN A 198 -29.62 -5.48 1.55
N LEU A 199 -29.29 -6.29 2.55
CA LEU A 199 -29.99 -7.55 2.78
C LEU A 199 -31.45 -7.33 3.18
N GLU A 200 -31.71 -6.36 4.06
CA GLU A 200 -33.06 -6.02 4.48
C GLU A 200 -33.92 -5.54 3.31
N SER A 201 -33.38 -4.68 2.43
CA SER A 201 -34.12 -4.22 1.25
C SER A 201 -34.47 -5.35 0.29
N LEU A 202 -33.59 -6.35 0.13
CA LEU A 202 -33.84 -7.52 -0.73
C LEU A 202 -34.88 -8.48 -0.14
N SER A 203 -35.04 -8.48 1.18
CA SER A 203 -36.04 -9.32 1.88
C SER A 203 -37.45 -8.73 1.91
N GLN A 204 -37.59 -7.48 1.48
CA GLN A 204 -38.87 -6.75 1.41
C GLN A 204 -39.50 -6.79 0.00
N GLU A 205 -38.82 -7.42 -0.97
CA GLU A 205 -39.35 -7.79 -2.30
C GLU A 205 -39.80 -9.25 -2.33
#